data_AF-A0A8T0YWZ6-F1
#
_entry.id   AF-A0A8T0YWZ6-F1
#
_cell.length_a   1.000
_cell.length_b   1.000
_cell.length_c   1.000
_cell.angle_alpha   90.00
_cell.angle_beta   90.00
_cell.angle_gamma   90.00
#
_symmetry.space_group_name_H-M   'P 1'
#
loop_
_entity.id
_entity.type
_entity.pdbx_description
1 polymer ?
#
loop_
_entity_poly.entity_id
_entity_poly.type
_entity_poly.pdbx_seq_one_letter_code
_entity_poly.pdbx_strand_id
1 'polypeptide(L)'
;MSAHFSSDSKMKKRPKNKTKLKGAEASKSAPVVQVVTQLGVHRSSVYRWRKDAKALEANKKAGNKYYVRTSAHDALRVRYPVLEKQLLDYVAEMRKNRKLCVTTKCLILMMAKFDPAFVRARQYTALRSWTGRFLKRNHLVVRRITHKGNKSRSEMQLK
;
A
#
# COMPACT_ATOMS: atom_id res chain seq x y z
N MET A 1 41.66 31.61 -3.13
CA MET A 1 40.21 31.67 -3.41
C MET A 1 39.52 30.54 -2.67
N SER A 2 39.10 30.78 -1.43
CA SER A 2 38.43 29.77 -0.60
C SER A 2 36.94 29.71 -0.97
N ALA A 3 36.51 28.57 -1.49
CA ALA A 3 35.09 28.31 -1.75
C ALA A 3 34.37 28.09 -0.41
N HIS A 4 33.55 29.05 0.00
CA HIS A 4 32.59 28.87 1.08
C HIS A 4 31.52 27.87 0.65
N PHE A 5 31.64 26.62 1.10
CA PHE A 5 30.52 25.67 1.11
C PHE A 5 29.59 26.05 2.26
N SER A 6 28.52 26.79 1.96
CA SER A 6 27.47 27.12 2.92
C SER A 6 26.72 25.84 3.30
N SER A 7 27.10 25.26 4.43
CA SER A 7 26.49 24.08 5.03
C SER A 7 25.28 24.47 5.89
N ASP A 8 24.20 24.94 5.26
CA ASP A 8 22.91 25.09 5.93
C ASP A 8 21.85 24.18 5.29
N SER A 9 22.07 22.88 5.43
CA SER A 9 21.15 21.84 4.99
C SER A 9 20.12 21.57 6.10
N LYS A 10 19.20 22.51 6.33
CA LYS A 10 17.93 22.17 7.00
C LYS A 10 17.28 21.02 6.22
N MET A 11 17.09 19.85 6.85
CA MET A 11 16.46 18.68 6.22
C MET A 11 15.06 19.08 5.69
N LYS A 12 14.98 19.43 4.40
CA LYS A 12 13.71 19.82 3.78
C LYS A 12 12.81 18.60 3.71
N LYS A 13 11.60 18.74 4.26
CA LYS A 13 10.57 17.70 4.22
C LYS A 13 10.33 17.25 2.78
N ARG A 14 10.19 15.94 2.58
CA ARG A 14 9.99 15.34 1.25
C ARG A 14 8.80 15.97 0.52
N PRO A 15 8.96 16.37 -0.76
CA PRO A 15 7.86 16.92 -1.55
C PRO A 15 6.71 15.93 -1.73
N LYS A 16 5.48 16.41 -1.54
CA LYS A 16 4.24 15.66 -1.77
C LYS A 16 3.97 15.55 -3.27
N ASN A 17 3.27 14.52 -3.74
CA ASN A 17 2.95 14.32 -5.16
C ASN A 17 2.25 15.55 -5.77
N LYS A 18 1.37 16.23 -5.02
CA LYS A 18 0.75 17.51 -5.45
C LYS A 18 1.79 18.58 -5.77
N THR A 19 2.83 18.71 -4.94
CA THR A 19 3.93 19.66 -5.15
C THR A 19 4.81 19.23 -6.33
N LYS A 20 5.09 17.93 -6.46
CA LYS A 20 5.88 17.40 -7.58
C LYS A 20 5.21 17.68 -8.92
N LEU A 21 3.90 17.50 -8.97
CA LEU A 21 3.10 17.73 -10.16
C LEU A 21 3.05 19.21 -10.55
N LYS A 22 2.82 20.10 -9.58
CA LYS A 22 2.94 21.56 -9.78
C LYS A 22 4.30 21.93 -10.36
N GLY A 23 5.39 21.35 -9.83
CA GLY A 23 6.74 21.58 -10.36
C GLY A 23 6.94 21.04 -11.77
N ALA A 24 6.38 19.85 -12.07
CA ALA A 24 6.44 19.26 -13.40
C ALA A 24 5.68 20.11 -14.44
N GLU A 25 4.50 20.62 -14.10
CA GLU A 25 3.70 21.50 -14.95
C GLU A 25 4.37 22.86 -15.15
N ALA A 26 4.81 23.52 -14.07
CA ALA A 26 5.50 24.80 -14.16
C ALA A 26 6.78 24.73 -15.00
N SER A 27 7.50 23.60 -14.97
CA SER A 27 8.71 23.41 -15.78
C SER A 27 8.47 23.26 -17.31
N LYS A 28 7.21 23.18 -17.75
CA LYS A 28 6.87 23.17 -19.18
C LYS A 28 6.82 24.56 -19.78
N SER A 29 6.41 25.56 -19.00
CA SER A 29 6.20 26.95 -19.42
C SER A 29 7.23 27.92 -18.85
N ALA A 30 7.88 27.59 -17.73
CA ALA A 30 8.90 28.43 -17.09
C ALA A 30 10.28 27.75 -17.07
N PRO A 31 11.38 28.54 -17.04
CA PRO A 31 12.73 28.02 -16.84
C PRO A 31 12.83 27.19 -15.55
N VAL A 32 13.50 26.03 -15.63
CA VAL A 32 13.67 25.10 -14.49
C VAL A 32 14.32 25.78 -13.28
N VAL A 33 15.20 26.76 -13.51
CA VAL A 33 15.88 27.53 -12.45
C VAL A 33 14.87 28.29 -11.59
N GLN A 34 13.87 28.93 -12.19
CA GLN A 34 12.82 29.64 -11.45
C GLN A 34 11.98 28.68 -10.62
N VAL A 35 11.61 27.53 -11.21
CA VAL A 35 10.82 26.48 -10.53
C VAL A 35 11.58 25.88 -9.33
N VAL A 36 12.89 25.69 -9.48
CA VAL A 36 13.79 25.20 -8.43
C VAL A 36 13.82 26.17 -7.24
N THR A 37 13.98 27.46 -7.50
CA THR A 37 14.02 28.49 -6.45
C THR A 37 12.68 28.59 -5.73
N GLN A 38 11.57 28.61 -6.47
CA GLN A 38 10.22 28.69 -5.90
C GLN A 38 9.86 27.48 -5.03
N LEU A 39 10.24 26.27 -5.46
CA LEU A 39 9.91 25.03 -4.75
C LEU A 39 10.99 24.60 -3.74
N GLY A 40 12.14 25.26 -3.74
CA GLY A 40 13.28 24.95 -2.88
C GLY A 40 13.84 23.53 -3.08
N VAL A 41 13.82 23.01 -4.32
CA VAL A 41 14.23 21.63 -4.66
C VAL A 41 15.33 21.60 -5.70
N HIS A 42 16.14 20.54 -5.73
CA HIS A 42 17.22 20.44 -6.71
C HIS A 42 16.69 20.24 -8.15
N ARG A 43 17.41 20.79 -9.15
CA ARG A 43 17.08 20.70 -10.60
C ARG A 43 16.76 19.29 -11.08
N SER A 44 17.50 18.28 -10.61
CA SER A 44 17.28 16.88 -10.99
C SER A 44 15.91 16.35 -10.54
N SER A 45 15.36 16.88 -9.44
CA SER A 45 14.02 16.52 -8.98
C SER A 45 12.96 16.99 -9.96
N VAL A 46 13.09 18.22 -10.47
CA VAL A 46 12.15 18.80 -11.44
C VAL A 46 12.16 17.99 -12.74
N TYR A 47 13.34 17.64 -13.27
CA TYR A 47 13.44 16.78 -14.46
C TYR A 47 12.83 15.40 -14.24
N ARG A 48 13.08 14.76 -13.08
CA ARG A 48 12.46 13.47 -12.73
C ARG A 48 10.94 13.57 -12.67
N TRP A 49 10.40 14.62 -12.05
CA TRP A 49 8.96 14.81 -11.97
C TRP A 49 8.34 15.10 -13.34
N ARG A 50 9.06 15.82 -14.21
CA ARG A 50 8.63 16.05 -15.59
C ARG A 50 8.53 14.73 -16.37
N LYS A 51 9.52 13.83 -16.22
CA LYS A 51 9.48 12.47 -16.78
C LYS A 51 8.30 11.66 -16.25
N ASP A 52 8.05 11.75 -14.94
CA ASP A 52 7.00 10.98 -14.26
C ASP A 52 5.63 11.67 -14.23
N ALA A 53 5.43 12.77 -14.98
CA ALA A 53 4.24 13.63 -14.85
C ALA A 53 2.92 12.89 -15.08
N LYS A 54 2.87 12.00 -16.09
CA LYS A 54 1.69 11.15 -16.37
C LYS A 54 1.34 10.25 -15.19
N ALA A 55 2.35 9.67 -14.54
CA ALA A 55 2.16 8.78 -13.40
C ALA A 55 1.78 9.56 -12.13
N LEU A 56 2.30 10.78 -11.95
CA LEU A 56 1.88 11.71 -10.89
C LEU A 56 0.42 12.14 -11.04
N GLU A 57 -0.03 12.41 -12.26
CA GLU A 57 -1.43 12.71 -12.58
C GLU A 57 -2.36 11.54 -12.26
N ALA A 58 -2.05 10.35 -12.77
CA ALA A 58 -2.83 9.14 -12.49
C ALA A 58 -2.91 8.85 -10.97
N ASN A 59 -1.90 9.24 -10.20
CA ASN A 59 -1.86 9.04 -8.76
C ASN A 59 -2.68 10.05 -7.95
N LYS A 60 -3.25 11.11 -8.55
CA LYS A 60 -4.10 12.10 -7.83
C LYS A 60 -5.18 11.43 -6.97
N LYS A 61 -5.71 10.29 -7.43
CA LYS A 61 -6.80 9.54 -6.77
C LYS A 61 -6.32 8.37 -5.89
N ALA A 62 -5.07 7.95 -5.98
CA ALA A 62 -4.58 6.68 -5.40
C ALA A 62 -4.19 6.75 -3.90
N GLY A 63 -4.50 7.86 -3.22
CA GLY A 63 -4.41 8.01 -1.76
C GLY A 63 -3.01 8.22 -1.16
N ASN A 64 -1.92 7.81 -1.81
CA ASN A 64 -0.57 8.04 -1.28
C ASN A 64 -0.07 9.47 -1.59
N LYS A 65 0.16 10.24 -0.53
CA LYS A 65 0.57 11.66 -0.61
C LYS A 65 1.99 11.88 -1.15
N TYR A 66 2.88 10.88 -1.06
CA TYR A 66 4.32 11.05 -1.28
C TYR A 66 4.91 10.19 -2.40
N TYR A 67 4.25 9.10 -2.77
CA TYR A 67 4.78 8.14 -3.74
C TYR A 67 3.75 7.86 -4.81
N VAL A 68 4.21 7.71 -6.04
CA VAL A 68 3.39 7.15 -7.11
C VAL A 68 3.27 5.66 -6.87
N ARG A 69 2.05 5.16 -6.89
CA ARG A 69 1.73 3.73 -6.83
C ARG A 69 1.95 3.17 -8.24
N THR A 70 2.90 2.27 -8.38
CA THR A 70 3.24 1.62 -9.65
C THR A 70 2.76 0.17 -9.63
N SER A 71 2.37 -0.38 -10.78
CA SER A 71 2.04 -1.80 -10.94
C SER A 71 3.15 -2.72 -10.41
N ALA A 72 4.42 -2.35 -10.62
CA ALA A 72 5.58 -3.04 -10.05
C ALA A 72 5.55 -3.09 -8.51
N HIS A 73 5.15 -2.00 -7.84
CA HIS A 73 5.00 -2.00 -6.39
C HIS A 73 3.84 -2.87 -5.92
N ASP A 74 2.77 -2.97 -6.71
CA ASP A 74 1.65 -3.86 -6.39
C ASP A 74 1.99 -5.33 -6.64
N ALA A 75 2.75 -5.65 -7.69
CA ALA A 75 3.24 -7.01 -7.97
C ALA A 75 4.16 -7.54 -6.85
N LEU A 76 5.03 -6.68 -6.28
CA LEU A 76 5.90 -7.03 -5.16
C LEU A 76 5.16 -7.28 -3.83
N ARG A 77 3.85 -6.98 -3.74
CA ARG A 77 3.10 -7.15 -2.47
C ARG A 77 2.73 -8.59 -2.18
N VAL A 78 2.61 -9.46 -3.18
CA VAL A 78 2.21 -10.86 -3.00
C VAL A 78 3.47 -11.73 -2.98
N ARG A 79 4.05 -11.91 -1.79
CA ARG A 79 5.27 -12.72 -1.62
C ARG A 79 5.00 -14.22 -1.62
N TYR A 80 3.79 -14.64 -1.24
CA TYR A 80 3.41 -16.04 -1.09
C TYR A 80 2.11 -16.33 -1.87
N PRO A 81 2.13 -16.30 -3.20
CA PRO A 81 0.91 -16.36 -4.02
C PRO A 81 0.14 -17.68 -3.84
N VAL A 82 0.83 -18.81 -3.70
CA VAL A 82 0.19 -20.13 -3.51
C VAL A 82 -0.56 -20.19 -2.19
N LEU A 83 0.12 -19.84 -1.08
CA LEU A 83 -0.50 -19.79 0.25
C LEU A 83 -1.67 -18.80 0.31
N GLU A 84 -1.53 -17.64 -0.33
CA GLU A 84 -2.61 -16.66 -0.38
C GLU A 84 -3.83 -17.16 -1.15
N LYS A 85 -3.63 -17.87 -2.27
CA LYS A 85 -4.73 -18.49 -3.02
C LYS A 85 -5.47 -19.52 -2.17
N GLN A 86 -4.76 -20.43 -1.52
CA GLN A 86 -5.36 -21.45 -0.65
C GLN A 86 -6.16 -20.84 0.51
N LEU A 87 -5.66 -19.74 1.10
CA LEU A 87 -6.38 -19.02 2.14
C LEU A 87 -7.64 -18.32 1.60
N LEU A 88 -7.60 -17.79 0.38
CA LEU A 88 -8.77 -17.19 -0.26
C LEU A 88 -9.85 -18.23 -0.55
N ASP A 89 -9.45 -19.39 -1.08
CA ASP A 89 -10.36 -20.51 -1.34
C ASP A 89 -11.02 -20.97 -0.02
N TYR A 90 -10.23 -21.14 1.05
CA TYR A 90 -10.75 -21.44 2.38
C TYR A 90 -11.74 -20.38 2.89
N VAL A 91 -11.41 -19.08 2.74
CA VAL A 91 -12.30 -17.99 3.16
C VAL A 91 -13.61 -18.00 2.35
N ALA A 92 -13.54 -18.27 1.05
CA ALA A 92 -14.71 -18.35 0.19
C ALA A 92 -15.63 -19.51 0.63
N GLU A 93 -15.08 -20.70 0.84
CA GLU A 93 -15.84 -21.86 1.34
C GLU A 93 -16.48 -21.58 2.71
N MET A 94 -15.72 -21.02 3.66
CA MET A 94 -16.24 -20.73 4.99
C MET A 94 -17.33 -19.64 4.98
N ARG A 95 -17.29 -18.71 4.02
CA ARG A 95 -18.31 -17.66 3.88
C ARG A 95 -19.61 -18.15 3.24
N LYS A 96 -19.60 -19.25 2.47
CA LYS A 96 -20.83 -19.91 2.00
C LYS A 96 -21.69 -20.32 3.21
N ASN A 97 -21.04 -20.88 4.23
CA ASN A 97 -21.65 -21.24 5.49
C ASN A 97 -21.77 -20.00 6.40
N ARG A 98 -22.78 -19.16 6.18
CA ARG A 98 -22.96 -17.82 6.82
C ARG A 98 -22.86 -17.78 8.35
N LYS A 99 -22.95 -18.94 9.02
CA LYS A 99 -22.80 -19.11 10.48
C LYS A 99 -21.33 -19.12 10.95
N LEU A 100 -20.38 -19.44 10.08
CA LEU A 100 -18.96 -19.53 10.43
C LEU A 100 -18.25 -18.20 10.15
N CYS A 101 -17.74 -17.57 11.21
CA CYS A 101 -16.85 -16.42 11.05
C CYS A 101 -15.41 -16.89 10.84
N VAL A 102 -14.70 -16.26 9.89
CA VAL A 102 -13.26 -16.49 9.72
C VAL A 102 -12.51 -15.42 10.52
N THR A 103 -11.96 -15.81 11.67
CA THR A 103 -11.15 -14.92 12.51
C THR A 103 -9.69 -14.92 12.07
N THR A 104 -8.89 -13.96 12.56
CA THR A 104 -7.43 -13.96 12.36
C THR A 104 -6.79 -15.25 12.87
N LYS A 105 -7.27 -15.81 13.99
CA LYS A 105 -6.75 -17.07 14.53
C LYS A 105 -7.04 -18.24 13.59
N CYS A 106 -8.25 -18.33 13.04
CA CYS A 106 -8.61 -19.35 12.04
C CYS A 106 -7.67 -19.30 10.83
N LEU A 107 -7.38 -18.09 10.33
CA LEU A 107 -6.43 -17.94 9.22
C LEU A 107 -5.02 -18.40 9.58
N ILE A 108 -4.53 -18.11 10.79
CA ILE A 108 -3.21 -18.58 11.26
C ILE A 108 -3.17 -20.10 11.37
N LEU A 109 -4.24 -20.73 11.86
CA LEU A 109 -4.35 -22.19 11.88
C LEU A 109 -4.35 -22.78 10.47
N MET A 110 -5.08 -22.16 9.54
CA MET A 110 -5.08 -22.62 8.14
C MET A 110 -3.75 -22.38 7.45
N MET A 111 -3.04 -21.30 7.77
CA MET A 111 -1.65 -21.12 7.33
C MET A 111 -0.76 -22.27 7.81
N ALA A 112 -0.90 -22.71 9.06
CA ALA A 112 -0.12 -23.82 9.59
C ALA A 112 -0.46 -25.16 8.90
N LYS A 113 -1.72 -25.33 8.47
CA LYS A 113 -2.15 -26.48 7.67
C LYS A 113 -1.59 -26.47 6.25
N PHE A 114 -1.59 -25.32 5.59
CA PHE A 114 -1.17 -25.21 4.18
C PHE A 114 0.35 -25.10 4.02
N ASP A 115 1.01 -24.33 4.89
CA ASP A 115 2.45 -24.12 4.89
C ASP A 115 2.97 -24.09 6.35
N PRO A 116 3.20 -25.26 6.95
CA PRO A 116 3.67 -25.34 8.33
C PRO A 116 5.08 -24.75 8.49
N ALA A 117 5.93 -24.79 7.46
CA ALA A 117 7.26 -24.19 7.50
C ALA A 117 7.19 -22.67 7.60
N PHE A 118 6.27 -22.04 6.85
CA PHE A 118 6.03 -20.60 6.93
C PHE A 118 5.60 -20.14 8.33
N VAL A 119 4.76 -20.93 9.01
CA VAL A 119 4.31 -20.61 10.37
C VAL A 119 5.41 -20.83 11.40
N ARG A 120 6.12 -21.96 11.34
CA ARG A 120 7.22 -22.26 12.29
C ARG A 120 8.36 -21.25 12.24
N ALA A 121 8.65 -20.71 11.05
CA ALA A 121 9.70 -19.71 10.87
C ALA A 121 9.36 -18.32 11.44
N ARG A 122 8.17 -18.11 12.02
CA ARG A 122 7.68 -16.78 12.41
C ARG A 122 7.05 -16.76 13.79
N GLN A 123 7.32 -15.68 14.53
CA GLN A 123 6.60 -15.38 15.75
C GLN A 123 5.12 -15.03 15.47
N TYR A 124 4.26 -15.25 16.48
CA TYR A 124 2.83 -14.98 16.38
C TYR A 124 2.49 -13.53 15.99
N THR A 125 3.26 -12.55 16.49
CA THR A 125 3.11 -11.13 16.14
C THR A 125 3.32 -10.89 14.64
N ALA A 126 4.37 -11.48 14.07
CA ALA A 126 4.67 -11.42 12.65
C ALA A 126 3.58 -12.09 11.80
N LEU A 127 3.05 -13.23 12.26
CA LEU A 127 1.92 -13.91 11.63
C LEU A 127 0.67 -13.04 11.62
N ARG A 128 0.31 -12.45 12.77
CA ARG A 128 -0.83 -11.52 12.89
C ARG A 128 -0.68 -10.31 11.96
N SER A 129 0.51 -9.70 11.89
CA SER A 129 0.78 -8.59 10.97
C SER A 129 0.69 -9.03 9.50
N TRP A 130 1.18 -10.22 9.17
CA TRP A 130 1.05 -10.79 7.82
C TRP A 130 -0.43 -11.03 7.47
N THR A 131 -1.21 -11.63 8.35
CA THR A 131 -2.66 -11.85 8.16
C THR A 131 -3.39 -10.52 7.97
N GLY A 132 -3.07 -9.48 8.76
CA GLY A 132 -3.65 -8.15 8.59
C GLY A 132 -3.36 -7.56 7.21
N ARG A 133 -2.14 -7.74 6.69
CA ARG A 133 -1.78 -7.33 5.33
C ARG A 133 -2.48 -8.17 4.26
N PHE A 134 -2.62 -9.48 4.45
CA PHE A 134 -3.38 -10.37 3.57
C PHE A 134 -4.84 -9.92 3.46
N LEU A 135 -5.50 -9.67 4.59
CA LEU A 135 -6.88 -9.20 4.65
C LEU A 135 -7.05 -7.85 3.93
N LYS A 136 -6.16 -6.89 4.22
CA LYS A 136 -6.21 -5.55 3.61
C LYS A 136 -6.00 -5.60 2.09
N ARG A 137 -5.10 -6.46 1.60
CA ARG A 137 -4.82 -6.58 0.16
C ARG A 137 -5.99 -7.19 -0.61
N ASN A 138 -6.68 -8.14 0.01
CA ASN A 138 -7.81 -8.84 -0.60
C ASN A 138 -9.17 -8.23 -0.23
N HIS A 139 -9.18 -7.02 0.36
CA HIS A 139 -10.40 -6.31 0.77
C HIS A 139 -11.33 -7.14 1.66
N LEU A 140 -10.76 -8.00 2.50
CA LEU A 140 -11.50 -8.88 3.40
C LEU A 140 -11.71 -8.21 4.76
N VAL A 141 -12.97 -8.15 5.20
CA VAL A 141 -13.32 -7.76 6.57
C VAL A 141 -13.39 -9.01 7.45
N VAL A 142 -12.69 -8.99 8.58
CA VAL A 142 -12.79 -10.03 9.62
C VAL A 142 -14.08 -9.80 10.38
N ARG A 143 -14.98 -10.80 10.37
CA ARG A 143 -16.19 -10.74 11.20
C ARG A 143 -15.79 -10.95 12.66
N ARG A 144 -16.09 -9.96 13.51
CA ARG A 144 -16.04 -10.13 14.97
C ARG A 144 -17.28 -10.92 15.36
N ILE A 145 -17.13 -12.01 16.10
CA ILE A 145 -18.29 -12.70 16.70
C ILE A 145 -18.86 -11.73 17.73
N THR A 146 -20.00 -11.12 17.42
CA THR A 146 -20.81 -10.42 18.41
C THR A 146 -22.00 -11.30 18.71
N HIS A 147 -22.38 -11.42 19.99
CA HIS A 147 -23.50 -12.25 20.45
C HIS A 147 -24.85 -11.88 19.76
N LYS A 148 -24.93 -10.70 19.13
CA LYS A 148 -26.10 -10.19 18.37
C LYS A 148 -26.11 -10.55 16.87
N GLY A 149 -25.08 -11.22 16.35
CA GLY A 149 -24.84 -11.42 14.90
C GLY A 149 -25.40 -12.69 14.28
N ASN A 150 -26.37 -13.38 14.89
CA ASN A 150 -26.89 -14.65 14.37
C ASN A 150 -27.97 -14.48 13.27
N LYS A 151 -28.31 -13.24 12.88
CA LYS A 151 -29.26 -12.98 11.79
C LYS A 151 -28.54 -12.87 10.44
N SER A 152 -28.96 -13.66 9.47
CA SER A 152 -28.48 -13.63 8.09
C SER A 152 -28.80 -12.28 7.44
N ARG A 153 -27.78 -11.57 6.91
CA ARG A 153 -27.99 -10.34 6.11
C ARG A 153 -27.91 -10.66 4.62
N SER A 154 -28.93 -10.26 3.87
CA SER A 154 -29.06 -10.47 2.43
C SER A 154 -28.08 -9.65 1.59
N GLU A 155 -27.68 -8.47 2.08
CA GLU A 155 -26.80 -7.50 1.42
C GLU A 155 -25.32 -7.96 1.27
N MET A 156 -24.93 -9.04 1.97
CA MET A 156 -23.57 -9.60 1.91
C MET A 156 -23.46 -10.83 1.00
N GLN A 157 -24.50 -11.09 0.20
CA GLN A 157 -24.48 -12.10 -0.84
C GLN A 157 -23.70 -11.54 -2.03
N LEU A 158 -22.54 -12.11 -2.34
CA LEU A 158 -21.95 -11.92 -3.67
C LEU A 158 -22.91 -12.56 -4.67
N LYS A 159 -23.32 -11.79 -5.68
CA LYS A 159 -23.96 -12.33 -6.89
C LYS A 159 -22.98 -13.26 -7.61
#